data_AF-A0A8E0V6H7-F1
#
_entry.id   AF-A0A8E0V6H7-F1
#
_cell.length_a   1.000
_cell.length_b   1.000
_cell.length_c   1.000
_cell.angle_alpha   90.00
_cell.angle_beta   90.00
_cell.angle_gamma   90.00
#
_symmetry.space_group_name_H-M   'P 1'
#
loop_
_entity.id
_entity.type
_entity.pdbx_description
1 polymer ?
#
loop_
_entity_poly.entity_id
_entity_poly.type
_entity_poly.pdbx_seq_one_letter_code
_entity_poly.pdbx_strand_id
1 'polypeptide(L)'
;MASSRKKRRGLSIAVIVVLCLLLIAVVAAAVGYSLVARRVKALQAGASFTLDYEITPTADSPALYGILQQAGATNGTVTGQYEPNALQLSIAAKKAVIPADPLTRVYVSSDETLYDVGQLYRNVRTSITDAYPLAGLLIPDWSLGSYISQSQLASLLGVGTEATSLQDVTEFQLDAKGLQRVQPESARDGYLYFQLNTGSAGTDAPVLVVGFQKDKFFDDAIPVELQLTIPAHDVTIRLSGTVSARTVSLTAPTSRMKDDDIQTLVQIRETIQSVLQFVQNAS
;
A
#
# COMPACT_ATOMS: atom_id res chain seq x y z
N MET A 1 -26.47 -28.25 10.79
CA MET A 1 -25.28 -29.01 10.36
C MET A 1 -24.46 -28.14 9.42
N ALA A 2 -23.14 -28.25 9.54
CA ALA A 2 -22.05 -27.44 8.96
C ALA A 2 -22.28 -26.93 7.51
N SER A 3 -21.81 -25.73 7.14
CA SER A 3 -20.38 -25.51 6.86
C SER A 3 -19.99 -24.03 6.91
N SER A 4 -19.21 -23.68 7.93
CA SER A 4 -18.29 -22.55 7.95
C SER A 4 -17.12 -22.79 6.98
N ARG A 5 -16.88 -21.89 6.02
CA ARG A 5 -15.58 -21.81 5.34
C ARG A 5 -15.14 -20.35 5.15
N LYS A 6 -14.18 -19.97 6.01
CA LYS A 6 -13.07 -19.03 5.83
C LYS A 6 -13.14 -18.14 4.58
N LYS A 7 -13.29 -16.82 4.78
CA LYS A 7 -12.85 -15.80 3.82
C LYS A 7 -11.56 -15.20 4.36
N ARG A 8 -10.44 -15.55 3.74
CA ARG A 8 -9.11 -14.94 3.94
C ARG A 8 -9.10 -13.60 3.21
N ARG A 9 -8.55 -12.57 3.86
CA ARG A 9 -8.69 -11.17 3.48
C ARG A 9 -7.32 -10.49 3.48
N GLY A 10 -6.97 -9.78 2.40
CA GLY A 10 -5.62 -9.29 2.10
C GLY A 10 -5.39 -7.85 2.54
N LEU A 11 -4.14 -7.51 2.90
CA LEU A 11 -3.74 -6.21 3.45
C LEU A 11 -2.92 -5.39 2.42
N SER A 12 -3.15 -4.07 2.34
CA SER A 12 -2.40 -3.16 1.45
C SER A 12 -1.55 -2.13 2.22
N ILE A 13 -0.50 -1.63 1.55
CA ILE A 13 0.64 -0.87 2.11
C ILE A 13 0.26 0.49 2.72
N ALA A 14 -0.83 1.10 2.22
CA ALA A 14 -1.32 2.41 2.65
C ALA A 14 -1.70 2.49 4.13
N VAL A 15 -2.37 1.43 4.54
CA VAL A 15 -2.94 1.21 5.86
C VAL A 15 -1.85 1.04 6.91
N ILE A 16 -0.76 0.38 6.52
CA ILE A 16 0.39 0.12 7.38
C ILE A 16 1.04 1.42 7.79
N VAL A 17 1.18 2.38 6.88
CA VAL A 17 1.82 3.65 7.22
C VAL A 17 0.96 4.46 8.20
N VAL A 18 -0.37 4.46 8.05
CA VAL A 18 -1.30 5.08 9.02
C VAL A 18 -1.25 4.37 10.37
N LEU A 19 -1.23 3.04 10.39
CA LEU A 19 -1.05 2.22 11.60
C LEU A 19 0.28 2.52 12.29
N CYS A 20 1.35 2.80 11.53
CA CYS A 20 2.66 3.13 12.07
C CYS A 20 2.70 4.53 12.67
N LEU A 21 2.04 5.51 12.05
CA LEU A 21 1.85 6.85 12.62
C LEU A 21 1.04 6.81 13.91
N LEU A 22 -0.03 6.01 13.93
CA LEU A 22 -0.85 5.75 15.12
C LEU A 22 -0.09 4.94 16.18
N LEU A 23 0.86 4.07 15.81
CA LEU A 23 1.67 3.33 16.78
C LEU A 23 2.72 4.20 17.44
N ILE A 24 3.40 5.04 16.66
CA ILE A 24 4.31 6.06 17.19
C ILE A 24 3.55 6.92 18.20
N ALA A 25 2.27 7.21 17.93
CA ALA A 25 1.37 7.87 18.86
C ALA A 25 1.10 7.07 20.16
N VAL A 26 0.86 5.76 20.07
CA VAL A 26 0.52 4.92 21.23
C VAL A 26 1.72 4.51 22.09
N VAL A 27 2.86 4.17 21.48
CA VAL A 27 4.11 3.86 22.22
C VAL A 27 4.52 5.04 23.09
N ALA A 28 4.28 6.23 22.59
CA ALA A 28 4.52 7.47 23.28
C ALA A 28 3.56 7.71 24.47
N ALA A 29 2.29 7.33 24.36
CA ALA A 29 1.35 7.41 25.49
C ALA A 29 1.75 6.51 26.67
N ALA A 30 2.43 5.39 26.41
CA ALA A 30 2.92 4.48 27.45
C ALA A 30 4.12 5.02 28.26
N VAL A 31 4.81 6.06 27.76
CA VAL A 31 6.07 6.53 28.35
C VAL A 31 5.88 7.76 29.25
N GLY A 32 4.67 8.32 29.36
CA GLY A 32 4.30 9.24 30.46
C GLY A 32 5.04 10.59 30.53
N TYR A 33 5.77 10.99 29.48
CA TYR A 33 6.41 12.31 29.41
C TYR A 33 5.59 13.29 28.58
N SER A 34 5.41 14.51 29.09
CA SER A 34 4.71 15.61 28.40
C SER A 34 5.28 15.92 27.00
N LEU A 35 6.60 15.75 26.82
CA LEU A 35 7.30 15.97 25.55
C LEU A 35 6.89 14.94 24.49
N VAL A 36 6.75 13.69 24.93
CA VAL A 36 6.34 12.56 24.11
C VAL A 36 4.90 12.76 23.65
N ALA A 37 3.97 13.09 24.55
CA ALA A 37 2.58 13.39 24.20
C ALA A 37 2.44 14.57 23.21
N ARG A 38 3.28 15.60 23.33
CA ARG A 38 3.29 16.73 22.39
C ARG A 38 3.73 16.31 20.99
N ARG A 39 4.79 15.50 20.89
CA ARG A 39 5.32 15.00 19.60
C ARG A 39 4.30 14.13 18.88
N VAL A 40 3.61 13.26 19.63
CA VAL A 40 2.50 12.46 19.14
C VAL A 40 1.40 13.31 18.57
N LYS A 41 0.93 14.29 19.34
CA LYS A 41 -0.16 15.16 18.92
C LYS A 41 0.19 15.89 17.62
N ALA A 42 1.47 16.26 17.44
CA ALA A 42 1.95 16.87 16.21
C ALA A 42 1.89 15.90 15.02
N LEU A 43 2.30 14.64 15.19
CA LEU A 43 2.21 13.60 14.15
C LEU A 43 0.75 13.23 13.82
N GLN A 44 -0.13 13.19 14.82
CA GLN A 44 -1.56 12.94 14.64
C GLN A 44 -2.28 14.09 13.93
N ALA A 45 -1.84 15.33 14.13
CA ALA A 45 -2.37 16.49 13.42
C ALA A 45 -1.96 16.51 11.94
N GLY A 46 -0.89 15.80 11.59
CA GLY A 46 -0.45 15.57 10.22
C GLY A 46 1.01 15.16 10.15
N ALA A 47 1.35 14.40 9.11
CA ALA A 47 2.70 13.92 8.90
C ALA A 47 3.06 13.83 7.42
N SER A 48 4.35 13.92 7.13
CA SER A 48 4.92 13.52 5.84
C SER A 48 6.01 12.49 6.06
N PHE A 49 6.16 11.56 5.13
CA PHE A 49 7.13 10.50 5.23
C PHE A 49 7.75 10.15 3.90
N THR A 50 8.93 9.55 3.97
CA THR A 50 9.65 8.97 2.84
C THR A 50 10.29 7.69 3.34
N LEU A 51 9.88 6.57 2.75
CA LEU A 51 10.26 5.24 3.17
C LEU A 51 10.73 4.46 1.95
N ASP A 52 11.95 3.94 1.99
CA ASP A 52 12.39 2.95 1.02
C ASP A 52 11.75 1.61 1.36
N TYR A 53 11.16 0.95 0.37
CA TYR A 53 10.54 -0.35 0.55
C TYR A 53 11.32 -1.44 -0.17
N GLU A 54 11.29 -2.63 0.41
CA GLU A 54 11.84 -3.86 -0.13
C GLU A 54 10.89 -5.01 0.18
N ILE A 55 10.56 -5.78 -0.84
CA ILE A 55 9.70 -6.95 -0.76
C ILE A 55 10.59 -8.18 -0.89
N THR A 56 10.47 -9.12 0.03
CA THR A 56 11.24 -10.37 0.07
C THR A 56 10.26 -11.55 0.15
N PRO A 57 10.49 -12.63 -0.62
CA PRO A 57 9.65 -13.82 -0.52
C PRO A 57 9.99 -14.59 0.76
N THR A 58 8.99 -15.23 1.37
CA THR A 58 9.17 -16.10 2.55
C THR A 58 9.05 -17.59 2.22
N ALA A 59 8.74 -17.91 0.97
CA ALA A 59 8.69 -19.27 0.43
C ALA A 59 9.36 -19.32 -0.96
N ASP A 60 9.54 -20.52 -1.50
CA ASP A 60 10.10 -20.70 -2.84
C ASP A 60 9.07 -20.27 -3.91
N SER A 61 9.43 -19.25 -4.70
CA SER A 61 8.64 -18.72 -5.83
C SER A 61 7.18 -18.34 -5.54
N PRO A 62 6.87 -17.41 -4.61
CA PRO A 62 5.50 -16.96 -4.37
C PRO A 62 4.91 -16.27 -5.60
N ALA A 63 3.65 -16.58 -5.92
CA ALA A 63 2.98 -16.03 -7.11
C ALA A 63 2.97 -14.49 -7.12
N LEU A 64 2.63 -13.86 -5.99
CA LEU A 64 2.64 -12.39 -5.87
C LEU A 64 4.05 -11.82 -6.05
N TYR A 65 5.05 -12.45 -5.42
CA TYR A 65 6.44 -12.01 -5.55
C TYR A 65 6.93 -12.09 -6.99
N GLY A 66 6.61 -13.17 -7.71
CA GLY A 66 6.96 -13.33 -9.13
C GLY A 66 6.37 -12.22 -10.01
N ILE A 67 5.10 -11.87 -9.79
CA ILE A 67 4.45 -10.76 -10.51
C ILE A 67 5.15 -9.42 -10.21
N LEU A 68 5.42 -9.13 -8.94
CA LEU A 68 6.11 -7.90 -8.53
C LEU A 68 7.54 -7.84 -9.07
N GLN A 69 8.23 -8.98 -9.14
CA GLN A 69 9.57 -9.08 -9.70
C GLN A 69 9.57 -8.78 -11.21
N GLN A 70 8.61 -9.34 -11.95
CA GLN A 70 8.43 -9.04 -13.38
C GLN A 70 8.10 -7.57 -13.63
N ALA A 71 7.30 -6.97 -12.75
CA ALA A 71 6.97 -5.54 -12.81
C ALA A 71 8.12 -4.61 -12.33
N GLY A 72 9.26 -5.16 -11.87
CA GLY A 72 10.35 -4.37 -11.31
C GLY A 72 9.99 -3.63 -10.01
N ALA A 73 8.92 -4.06 -9.34
CA ALA A 73 8.28 -3.38 -8.22
C ALA A 73 8.63 -4.01 -6.85
N THR A 74 9.65 -4.87 -6.77
CA THR A 74 10.08 -5.50 -5.51
C THR A 74 10.84 -4.56 -4.58
N ASN A 75 11.31 -3.42 -5.07
CA ASN A 75 11.89 -2.37 -4.23
C ASN A 75 11.69 -0.99 -4.84
N GLY A 76 11.77 0.04 -3.99
CA GLY A 76 11.42 1.39 -4.38
C GLY A 76 11.34 2.34 -3.21
N THR A 77 10.63 3.45 -3.41
CA THR A 77 10.39 4.46 -2.38
C THR A 77 8.90 4.77 -2.33
N VAL A 78 8.34 4.79 -1.13
CA VAL A 78 7.01 5.31 -0.83
C VAL A 78 7.17 6.67 -0.19
N THR A 79 6.62 7.70 -0.82
CA THR A 79 6.43 9.01 -0.20
C THR A 79 4.96 9.20 0.13
N GLY A 80 4.68 9.96 1.17
CA GLY A 80 3.30 10.22 1.51
C GLY A 80 3.10 11.35 2.50
N GLN A 81 1.83 11.73 2.58
CA GLN A 81 1.31 12.78 3.42
C GLN A 81 0.06 12.26 4.11
N TYR A 82 -0.09 12.59 5.38
CA TYR A 82 -1.18 12.19 6.24
C TYR A 82 -1.76 13.42 6.93
N GLU A 83 -3.08 13.48 6.98
CA GLU A 83 -3.86 14.32 7.87
C GLU A 83 -4.96 13.46 8.53
N PRO A 84 -5.64 13.92 9.58
CA PRO A 84 -6.59 13.09 10.33
C PRO A 84 -7.61 12.31 9.50
N ASN A 85 -8.06 12.89 8.38
CA ASN A 85 -9.14 12.34 7.55
C ASN A 85 -8.69 11.85 6.18
N ALA A 86 -7.40 11.99 5.83
CA ALA A 86 -6.90 11.63 4.52
C ALA A 86 -5.43 11.21 4.53
N LEU A 87 -5.10 10.32 3.60
CA LEU A 87 -3.75 9.85 3.33
C LEU A 87 -3.52 9.91 1.83
N GLN A 88 -2.39 10.48 1.44
CA GLN A 88 -1.91 10.41 0.07
C GLN A 88 -0.57 9.71 0.01
N LEU A 89 -0.44 8.79 -0.94
CA LEU A 89 0.73 7.97 -1.17
C LEU A 89 1.19 8.09 -2.61
N SER A 90 2.49 7.99 -2.79
CA SER A 90 3.16 7.93 -4.07
C SER A 90 4.18 6.81 -4.00
N ILE A 91 3.99 5.78 -4.81
CA ILE A 91 4.82 4.57 -4.81
C ILE A 91 5.68 4.63 -6.04
N ALA A 92 7.00 4.73 -5.88
CA ALA A 92 7.96 4.70 -6.97
C ALA A 92 8.78 3.41 -6.90
N ALA A 93 8.94 2.70 -8.02
CA ALA A 93 9.84 1.56 -8.10
C ALA A 93 11.24 2.02 -8.48
N LYS A 94 12.31 1.44 -7.90
CA LYS A 94 13.70 1.83 -8.26
C LYS A 94 14.02 1.56 -9.74
N LYS A 95 13.37 0.57 -10.34
CA LYS A 95 13.48 0.22 -11.76
C LYS A 95 12.40 0.87 -12.63
N ALA A 96 11.64 1.83 -12.11
CA ALA A 96 10.65 2.53 -12.93
C ALA A 96 11.35 3.18 -14.13
N VAL A 97 10.80 2.93 -15.33
CA VAL A 97 11.34 3.43 -16.60
C VAL A 97 11.34 4.95 -16.68
N ILE A 98 10.48 5.62 -15.88
CA ILE A 98 10.45 7.07 -15.71
C ILE A 98 11.08 7.43 -14.36
N PRO A 99 12.31 7.97 -14.31
CA PRO A 99 13.00 8.27 -13.05
C PRO A 99 12.34 9.36 -12.20
N ALA A 100 11.42 10.15 -12.78
CA ALA A 100 10.81 11.31 -12.12
C ALA A 100 9.38 11.06 -11.60
N ASP A 101 8.68 10.03 -12.11
CA ASP A 101 7.27 9.80 -11.80
C ASP A 101 7.05 8.51 -10.99
N PRO A 102 6.12 8.51 -10.03
CA PRO A 102 5.78 7.30 -9.30
C PRO A 102 5.10 6.28 -10.22
N LEU A 103 5.18 5.00 -9.81
CA LEU A 103 4.44 3.90 -10.42
C LEU A 103 2.93 4.17 -10.38
N THR A 104 2.44 4.59 -9.21
CA THR A 104 1.05 4.96 -8.97
C THR A 104 0.95 5.82 -7.71
N ARG A 105 -0.20 6.49 -7.56
CA ARG A 105 -0.57 7.26 -6.38
C ARG A 105 -1.86 6.70 -5.81
N VAL A 106 -1.98 6.75 -4.49
CA VAL A 106 -3.18 6.31 -3.78
C VAL A 106 -3.65 7.43 -2.87
N TYR A 107 -4.94 7.75 -2.93
CA TYR A 107 -5.59 8.64 -2.00
C TYR A 107 -6.61 7.85 -1.19
N VAL A 108 -6.58 7.99 0.13
CA VAL A 108 -7.49 7.33 1.06
C VAL A 108 -8.12 8.39 1.94
N SER A 109 -9.42 8.31 2.15
CA SER A 109 -10.17 9.12 3.12
C SER A 109 -11.20 8.25 3.85
N SER A 110 -11.98 8.84 4.76
CA SER A 110 -13.12 8.15 5.38
C SER A 110 -14.15 7.66 4.38
N ASP A 111 -14.31 8.38 3.27
CA ASP A 111 -15.43 8.19 2.36
C ASP A 111 -15.06 7.30 1.17
N GLU A 112 -13.79 7.33 0.77
CA GLU A 112 -13.34 6.65 -0.44
C GLU A 112 -11.84 6.36 -0.48
N THR A 113 -11.49 5.38 -1.29
CA THR A 113 -10.12 5.12 -1.73
C THR A 113 -10.02 5.19 -3.24
N LEU A 114 -8.94 5.81 -3.71
CA LEU A 114 -8.69 6.12 -5.10
C LEU A 114 -7.30 5.73 -5.53
N TYR A 115 -7.23 5.17 -6.73
CA TYR A 115 -6.00 4.66 -7.33
C TYR A 115 -5.72 5.42 -8.63
N ASP A 116 -4.53 5.99 -8.76
CA ASP A 116 -4.04 6.65 -9.97
C ASP A 116 -3.63 5.59 -11.00
N VAL A 117 -4.61 5.07 -11.74
CA VAL A 117 -4.41 4.12 -12.83
C VAL A 117 -3.92 4.80 -14.10
N GLY A 118 -4.18 6.10 -14.26
CA GLY A 118 -3.61 6.87 -15.36
C GLY A 118 -2.08 6.88 -15.31
N GLN A 119 -1.51 7.06 -14.12
CA GLN A 119 -0.05 6.96 -13.94
C GLN A 119 0.47 5.55 -14.22
N LEU A 120 -0.23 4.52 -13.73
CA LEU A 120 0.13 3.13 -14.00
C LEU A 120 0.14 2.85 -15.50
N TYR A 121 -0.89 3.29 -16.23
CA TYR A 121 -0.97 3.15 -17.68
C TYR A 121 0.19 3.84 -18.38
N ARG A 122 0.51 5.09 -18.03
CA ARG A 122 1.62 5.83 -18.64
C ARG A 122 2.96 5.13 -18.42
N ASN A 123 3.19 4.58 -17.24
CA ASN A 123 4.39 3.82 -16.93
C ASN A 123 4.49 2.53 -17.75
N VAL A 124 3.40 1.76 -17.84
CA VAL A 124 3.34 0.52 -18.64
C VAL A 124 3.52 0.84 -20.12
N ARG A 125 2.80 1.85 -20.64
CA ARG A 125 2.91 2.29 -22.03
C ARG A 125 4.34 2.69 -22.35
N THR A 126 4.96 3.53 -21.51
CA THR A 126 6.35 3.97 -21.71
C THR A 126 7.30 2.78 -21.73
N SER A 127 7.16 1.85 -20.78
CA SER A 127 7.96 0.62 -20.76
C SER A 127 7.80 -0.22 -22.04
N ILE A 128 6.58 -0.29 -22.60
CA ILE A 128 6.34 -1.02 -23.85
C ILE A 128 6.91 -0.27 -25.04
N THR A 129 6.71 1.05 -25.13
CA THR A 129 7.18 1.86 -26.26
C THR A 129 8.70 1.99 -26.30
N ASP A 130 9.37 1.98 -25.14
CA ASP A 130 10.83 2.00 -25.07
C ASP A 130 11.43 0.67 -25.55
N ALA A 131 10.77 -0.46 -25.23
CA ALA A 131 11.18 -1.78 -25.72
C ALA A 131 10.77 -2.02 -27.19
N TYR A 132 9.62 -1.49 -27.60
CA TYR A 132 9.00 -1.70 -28.91
C TYR A 132 8.44 -0.37 -29.45
N PRO A 133 9.25 0.47 -30.11
CA PRO A 133 8.83 1.81 -30.54
C PRO A 133 7.58 1.85 -31.41
N LEU A 134 7.36 0.83 -32.25
CA LEU A 134 6.18 0.72 -33.12
C LEU A 134 4.88 0.44 -32.35
N ALA A 135 4.96 -0.09 -31.11
CA ALA A 135 3.78 -0.30 -30.28
C ALA A 135 3.10 1.02 -29.90
N GLY A 136 3.83 2.14 -29.91
CA GLY A 136 3.27 3.47 -29.65
C GLY A 136 2.23 3.92 -30.67
N LEU A 137 2.23 3.34 -31.88
CA LEU A 137 1.21 3.58 -32.90
C LEU A 137 -0.13 2.86 -32.60
N LEU A 138 -0.07 1.79 -31.81
CA LEU A 138 -1.22 0.95 -31.48
C LEU A 138 -1.77 1.23 -30.08
N ILE A 139 -0.92 1.71 -29.17
CA ILE A 139 -1.27 1.99 -27.77
C ILE A 139 -1.53 3.50 -27.63
N PRO A 140 -2.80 3.93 -27.46
CA PRO A 140 -3.16 5.34 -27.43
C PRO A 140 -2.55 6.07 -26.22
N ASP A 141 -2.58 7.40 -26.24
CA ASP A 141 -2.30 8.17 -25.03
C ASP A 141 -3.49 8.09 -24.06
N TRP A 142 -3.21 8.25 -22.76
CA TRP A 142 -4.26 8.23 -21.74
C TRP A 142 -5.09 9.52 -21.80
N SER A 143 -6.39 9.38 -22.08
CA SER A 143 -7.35 10.49 -22.17
C SER A 143 -8.48 10.45 -21.13
N LEU A 144 -8.53 9.37 -20.33
CA LEU A 144 -9.56 9.17 -19.32
C LEU A 144 -9.20 9.86 -18.00
N GLY A 145 -10.17 9.92 -17.07
CA GLY A 145 -9.87 10.26 -15.68
C GLY A 145 -8.79 9.34 -15.09
N SER A 146 -7.81 9.90 -14.39
CA SER A 146 -6.66 9.13 -13.90
C SER A 146 -6.97 8.31 -12.66
N TYR A 147 -7.95 8.72 -11.86
CA TYR A 147 -8.30 8.09 -10.59
C TYR A 147 -9.56 7.27 -10.70
N ILE A 148 -9.50 6.04 -10.18
CA ILE A 148 -10.65 5.14 -10.04
C ILE A 148 -10.89 4.83 -8.57
N SER A 149 -12.14 4.61 -8.20
CA SER A 149 -12.53 4.15 -6.88
C SER A 149 -12.23 2.66 -6.68
N GLN A 150 -12.33 2.23 -5.43
CA GLN A 150 -12.22 0.83 -5.06
C GLN A 150 -13.27 -0.08 -5.73
N SER A 151 -14.51 0.39 -5.85
CA SER A 151 -15.59 -0.35 -6.52
C SER A 151 -15.36 -0.42 -8.02
N GLN A 152 -14.87 0.67 -8.62
CA GLN A 152 -14.48 0.69 -10.03
C GLN A 152 -13.31 -0.25 -10.29
N LEU A 153 -12.30 -0.29 -9.40
CA LEU A 153 -11.20 -1.26 -9.48
C LEU A 153 -11.71 -2.71 -9.39
N ALA A 154 -12.66 -3.00 -8.50
CA ALA A 154 -13.26 -4.33 -8.39
C ALA A 154 -13.93 -4.75 -9.69
N SER A 155 -14.73 -3.83 -10.25
CA SER A 155 -15.40 -4.00 -11.53
C SER A 155 -14.40 -4.27 -12.66
N LEU A 156 -13.34 -3.48 -12.75
CA LEU A 156 -12.25 -3.63 -13.75
C LEU A 156 -11.49 -4.94 -13.60
N LEU A 157 -11.32 -5.46 -12.39
CA LEU A 157 -10.64 -6.74 -12.16
C LEU A 157 -11.58 -7.94 -12.24
N GLY A 158 -12.90 -7.73 -12.28
CA GLY A 158 -13.89 -8.81 -12.33
C GLY A 158 -13.97 -9.57 -11.00
N VAL A 159 -13.61 -8.90 -9.90
CA VAL A 159 -13.60 -9.46 -8.55
C VAL A 159 -14.68 -8.81 -7.70
N GLY A 160 -15.11 -9.49 -6.64
CA GLY A 160 -15.99 -8.86 -5.66
C GLY A 160 -15.32 -7.64 -5.02
N THR A 161 -16.10 -6.63 -4.64
CA THR A 161 -15.61 -5.41 -3.97
C THR A 161 -14.79 -5.70 -2.71
N GLU A 162 -15.04 -6.84 -2.07
CA GLU A 162 -14.27 -7.37 -0.94
C GLU A 162 -12.79 -7.62 -1.27
N ALA A 163 -12.48 -8.04 -2.50
CA ALA A 163 -11.11 -8.35 -2.92
C ALA A 163 -10.28 -7.08 -3.20
N THR A 164 -10.94 -5.96 -3.45
CA THR A 164 -10.31 -4.64 -3.55
C THR A 164 -10.54 -3.82 -2.29
N SER A 165 -11.27 -4.36 -1.31
CA SER A 165 -11.67 -3.67 -0.09
C SER A 165 -10.52 -3.39 0.83
N LEU A 166 -10.46 -2.13 1.24
CA LEU A 166 -9.66 -1.67 2.36
C LEU A 166 -10.45 -1.68 3.68
N GLN A 167 -11.66 -2.26 3.73
CA GLN A 167 -12.51 -2.24 4.95
C GLN A 167 -12.11 -3.25 6.03
N ASP A 168 -11.28 -4.26 5.73
CA ASP A 168 -10.70 -5.18 6.72
C ASP A 168 -9.75 -4.53 7.72
N VAL A 169 -9.51 -3.25 7.53
CA VAL A 169 -8.63 -2.41 8.32
C VAL A 169 -9.30 -1.94 9.61
N THR A 170 -10.63 -2.04 9.71
CA THR A 170 -11.33 -1.84 11.00
C THR A 170 -11.01 -2.94 12.03
N GLU A 171 -10.41 -4.06 11.62
CA GLU A 171 -9.93 -5.12 12.53
C GLU A 171 -8.54 -4.83 13.12
N PHE A 172 -7.77 -3.87 12.57
CA PHE A 172 -6.62 -3.30 13.27
C PHE A 172 -7.11 -2.32 14.34
N GLN A 173 -7.71 -2.85 15.40
CA GLN A 173 -7.87 -2.06 16.60
C GLN A 173 -6.49 -1.86 17.23
N LEU A 174 -5.98 -0.63 17.22
CA LEU A 174 -4.93 -0.22 18.15
C LEU A 174 -5.52 -0.23 19.56
N ASP A 175 -5.68 -1.41 20.14
CA ASP A 175 -5.75 -1.51 21.59
C ASP A 175 -4.34 -1.28 22.11
N ALA A 176 -4.16 -0.25 22.94
CA ALA A 176 -2.88 -0.01 23.63
C ALA A 176 -2.43 -1.22 24.46
N LYS A 177 -3.34 -2.14 24.81
CA LYS A 177 -3.04 -3.43 25.47
C LYS A 177 -2.54 -4.52 24.51
N GLY A 178 -2.77 -4.37 23.20
CA GLY A 178 -2.35 -5.30 22.14
C GLY A 178 -0.94 -5.04 21.59
N LEU A 179 -0.32 -3.91 21.95
CA LEU A 179 1.06 -3.58 21.59
C LEU A 179 2.03 -4.47 22.37
N GLN A 180 2.81 -5.27 21.67
CA GLN A 180 3.85 -6.10 22.28
C GLN A 180 5.23 -5.62 21.86
N ARG A 181 6.12 -5.37 22.82
CA ARG A 181 7.53 -5.13 22.51
C ARG A 181 8.13 -6.43 22.00
N VAL A 182 8.80 -6.37 20.86
CA VAL A 182 9.41 -7.55 20.21
C VAL A 182 10.86 -7.25 19.83
N GLN A 183 11.60 -8.29 19.49
CA GLN A 183 12.95 -8.19 18.94
C GLN A 183 12.95 -8.99 17.62
N PRO A 184 12.71 -8.35 16.46
CA PRO A 184 12.76 -9.06 15.18
C PRO A 184 14.18 -9.55 14.90
N GLU A 185 14.33 -10.63 14.13
CA GLU A 185 15.65 -11.15 13.74
C GLU A 185 16.50 -10.10 13.00
N SER A 186 15.84 -9.25 12.22
CA SER A 186 16.46 -8.13 11.50
C SER A 186 16.51 -6.83 12.32
N ALA A 187 16.47 -6.90 13.65
CA ALA A 187 16.50 -5.72 14.50
C ALA A 187 17.80 -4.91 14.29
N ARG A 188 17.65 -3.62 14.05
CA ARG A 188 18.74 -2.66 13.98
C ARG A 188 19.15 -2.23 15.38
N ASP A 189 20.44 -1.99 15.56
CA ASP A 189 20.95 -1.46 16.81
C ASP A 189 20.38 -0.06 17.08
N GLY A 190 20.07 0.22 18.35
CA GLY A 190 19.46 1.48 18.79
C GLY A 190 17.98 1.66 18.43
N TYR A 191 17.32 0.68 17.81
CA TYR A 191 15.87 0.72 17.51
C TYR A 191 15.04 0.02 18.59
N LEU A 192 13.85 0.55 18.85
CA LEU A 192 12.81 -0.08 19.67
C LEU A 192 11.70 -0.60 18.78
N TYR A 193 11.38 -1.89 18.88
CA TYR A 193 10.40 -2.56 18.03
C TYR A 193 9.14 -2.98 18.80
N PHE A 194 8.00 -2.81 18.15
CA PHE A 194 6.68 -3.16 18.66
C PHE A 194 5.88 -3.90 17.59
N GLN A 195 5.24 -5.00 17.96
CA GLN A 195 4.36 -5.77 17.11
C GLN A 195 2.90 -5.40 17.37
N LEU A 196 2.13 -5.30 16.29
CA LEU A 196 0.68 -5.26 16.32
C LEU A 196 0.14 -6.62 15.92
N ASN A 197 -0.70 -7.17 16.79
CA ASN A 197 -1.49 -8.35 16.47
C ASN A 197 -2.83 -7.92 15.91
N THR A 198 -3.19 -8.42 14.73
CA THR A 198 -4.54 -8.29 14.18
C THR A 198 -5.51 -9.12 15.00
N GLY A 199 -6.73 -8.62 15.24
CA GLY A 199 -7.76 -9.32 16.02
C GLY A 199 -8.18 -10.71 15.50
N SER A 200 -7.71 -11.12 14.33
CA SER A 200 -7.91 -12.44 13.73
C SER A 200 -6.84 -13.43 14.24
N ALA A 201 -7.21 -14.30 15.18
CA ALA A 201 -6.33 -15.32 15.80
C ALA A 201 -5.99 -16.52 14.87
N GLY A 202 -5.41 -16.26 13.70
CA GLY A 202 -5.05 -17.29 12.71
C GLY A 202 -3.56 -17.26 12.32
N THR A 203 -3.00 -18.42 11.96
CA THR A 203 -1.62 -18.57 11.46
C THR A 203 -1.34 -17.83 10.14
N ASP A 204 -2.40 -17.42 9.42
CA ASP A 204 -2.28 -16.67 8.16
C ASP A 204 -2.42 -15.15 8.35
N ALA A 205 -2.54 -14.69 9.60
CA ALA A 205 -2.79 -13.29 9.91
C ALA A 205 -1.57 -12.42 9.56
N PRO A 206 -1.77 -11.24 8.94
CA PRO A 206 -0.67 -10.30 8.71
C PRO A 206 -0.07 -9.86 10.04
N VAL A 207 1.26 -9.81 10.11
CA VAL A 207 1.99 -9.32 11.28
C VAL A 207 2.68 -8.01 10.91
N LEU A 208 2.42 -6.97 11.68
CA LEU A 208 3.07 -5.67 11.51
C LEU A 208 4.00 -5.41 12.70
N VAL A 209 5.29 -5.20 12.42
CA VAL A 209 6.30 -4.78 13.38
C VAL A 209 6.76 -3.36 13.02
N VAL A 210 6.80 -2.48 14.01
CA VAL A 210 7.19 -1.08 13.88
C VAL A 210 8.38 -0.81 14.78
N GLY A 211 9.45 -0.33 14.19
CA GLY A 211 10.68 0.10 14.81
C GLY A 211 10.88 1.61 14.72
N PHE A 212 11.43 2.22 15.76
CA PHE A 212 11.90 3.60 15.71
C PHE A 212 13.24 3.73 16.44
N GLN A 213 14.08 4.65 15.95
CA GLN A 213 15.38 4.92 16.58
C GLN A 213 15.18 5.66 17.91
N LYS A 214 15.59 5.03 19.01
CA LYS A 214 15.32 5.52 20.38
C LYS A 214 15.84 6.94 20.60
N ASP A 215 17.07 7.20 20.18
CA ASP A 215 17.77 8.45 20.48
C ASP A 215 17.36 9.59 19.53
N LYS A 216 16.67 9.28 18.43
CA LYS A 216 16.22 10.26 17.42
C LYS A 216 14.70 10.46 17.42
N PHE A 217 14.00 9.95 18.43
CA PHE A 217 12.55 10.06 18.52
C PHE A 217 12.05 11.51 18.57
N PHE A 218 12.87 12.41 19.12
CA PHE A 218 12.55 13.83 19.26
C PHE A 218 13.10 14.71 18.13
N ASP A 219 13.82 14.13 17.16
CA ASP A 219 14.30 14.84 15.99
C ASP A 219 13.13 15.20 15.07
N ASP A 220 13.30 16.25 14.25
CA ASP A 220 12.30 16.69 13.29
C ASP A 220 11.91 15.60 12.27
N ALA A 221 12.87 14.75 11.92
CA ALA A 221 12.69 13.57 11.10
C ALA A 221 13.00 12.32 11.94
N ILE A 222 11.96 11.58 12.31
CA ILE A 222 12.06 10.37 13.13
C ILE A 222 12.40 9.20 12.22
N PRO A 223 13.54 8.52 12.41
CA PRO A 223 13.85 7.31 11.66
C PRO A 223 12.95 6.17 12.10
N VAL A 224 12.32 5.52 11.13
CA VAL A 224 11.40 4.41 11.35
C VAL A 224 11.76 3.22 10.48
N GLU A 225 11.42 2.04 10.95
CA GLU A 225 11.46 0.79 10.19
C GLU A 225 10.16 0.04 10.39
N LEU A 226 9.56 -0.42 9.30
CA LEU A 226 8.31 -1.15 9.30
C LEU A 226 8.60 -2.51 8.68
N GLN A 227 8.04 -3.55 9.25
CA GLN A 227 8.07 -4.88 8.67
C GLN A 227 6.66 -5.43 8.69
N LEU A 228 6.12 -5.64 7.50
CA LEU A 228 4.86 -6.33 7.32
C LEU A 228 5.13 -7.71 6.75
N THR A 229 4.73 -8.74 7.47
CA THR A 229 4.66 -10.11 6.95
C THR A 229 3.22 -10.42 6.58
N ILE A 230 3.00 -10.88 5.35
CA ILE A 230 1.70 -11.37 4.88
C ILE A 230 1.83 -12.88 4.58
N PRO A 231 1.58 -13.76 5.57
CA PRO A 231 1.76 -15.20 5.38
C PRO A 231 0.89 -15.76 4.26
N ALA A 232 -0.33 -15.22 4.07
CA ALA A 232 -1.23 -15.65 3.00
C ALA A 232 -0.68 -15.44 1.57
N HIS A 233 0.37 -14.63 1.42
CA HIS A 233 1.01 -14.34 0.14
C HIS A 233 2.51 -14.67 0.13
N ASP A 234 3.01 -15.30 1.19
CA ASP A 234 4.42 -15.66 1.36
C ASP A 234 5.39 -14.50 1.05
N VAL A 235 5.08 -13.31 1.57
CA VAL A 235 5.90 -12.11 1.39
C VAL A 235 6.09 -11.35 2.69
N THR A 236 7.27 -10.76 2.83
CA THR A 236 7.57 -9.72 3.81
C THR A 236 7.92 -8.43 3.09
N ILE A 237 7.30 -7.34 3.50
CA ILE A 237 7.56 -5.98 3.04
C ILE A 237 8.26 -5.24 4.16
N ARG A 238 9.50 -4.82 3.93
CA ARG A 238 10.24 -3.92 4.82
C ARG A 238 10.17 -2.52 4.27
N LEU A 239 9.87 -1.55 5.13
CA LEU A 239 9.95 -0.13 4.81
C LEU A 239 10.91 0.54 5.80
N SER A 240 11.81 1.39 5.33
CA SER A 240 12.69 2.15 6.22
C SER A 240 12.92 3.55 5.71
N GLY A 241 12.94 4.53 6.60
CA GLY A 241 13.13 5.92 6.24
C GLY A 241 12.74 6.84 7.37
N THR A 242 12.13 7.98 7.05
CA THR A 242 11.82 9.01 8.06
C THR A 242 10.39 9.47 8.01
N VAL A 243 9.88 9.84 9.18
CA VAL A 243 8.57 10.47 9.39
C VAL A 243 8.78 11.83 10.06
N SER A 244 8.10 12.85 9.57
CA SER A 244 8.11 14.19 10.15
C SER A 244 6.69 14.67 10.40
N ALA A 245 6.46 15.28 11.57
CA ALA A 245 5.21 15.99 11.83
C ALA A 245 5.10 17.20 10.90
N ARG A 246 3.98 17.30 10.18
CA ARG A 246 3.74 18.38 9.22
C ARG A 246 2.25 18.59 9.04
N THR A 247 1.80 19.83 9.22
CA THR A 247 0.44 20.21 8.83
C THR A 247 0.36 20.25 7.32
N VAL A 248 -0.51 19.40 6.76
CA VAL A 248 -0.82 19.31 5.34
C VAL A 248 -2.34 19.44 5.20
N SER A 249 -2.79 19.87 4.02
CA SER A 249 -4.21 19.84 3.65
C SER A 249 -4.32 19.03 2.38
N LEU A 250 -4.97 17.88 2.48
CA LEU A 250 -5.16 16.96 1.37
C LEU A 250 -6.55 17.16 0.77
N THR A 251 -6.60 17.19 -0.55
CA THR A 251 -7.85 17.28 -1.30
C THR A 251 -7.97 16.04 -2.16
N ALA A 252 -9.18 15.49 -2.23
CA ALA A 252 -9.45 14.36 -3.10
C ALA A 252 -9.11 14.71 -4.56
N PRO A 253 -8.41 13.82 -5.29
CA PRO A 253 -8.11 14.02 -6.70
C PRO A 253 -9.36 14.29 -7.53
N THR A 254 -9.29 15.21 -8.49
CA THR A 254 -10.45 15.63 -9.31
C THR A 254 -10.54 14.94 -10.67
N SER A 255 -9.43 14.40 -11.19
CA SER A 255 -9.40 13.65 -12.45
C SER A 255 -9.98 12.25 -12.25
N ARG A 256 -11.30 12.17 -12.05
CA ARG A 256 -12.03 10.91 -11.84
C ARG A 256 -12.46 10.28 -13.14
N MET A 257 -12.26 8.98 -13.25
CA MET A 257 -12.83 8.21 -14.35
C MET A 257 -14.34 8.05 -14.13
N LYS A 258 -15.11 8.22 -15.21
CA LYS A 258 -16.57 8.03 -15.15
C LYS A 258 -16.91 6.54 -15.15
N ASP A 259 -18.06 6.20 -14.58
CA ASP A 259 -18.53 4.82 -14.56
C ASP A 259 -18.76 4.26 -15.99
N ASP A 260 -19.18 5.09 -16.94
CA ASP A 260 -19.33 4.68 -18.35
C ASP A 260 -17.98 4.32 -19.00
N ASP A 261 -16.92 5.07 -18.68
CA ASP A 261 -15.57 4.76 -19.14
C ASP A 261 -15.09 3.43 -18.53
N ILE A 262 -15.39 3.19 -17.24
CA ILE A 262 -15.10 1.92 -16.57
C ILE A 262 -15.83 0.76 -17.22
N GLN A 263 -17.13 0.90 -17.52
CA GLN A 263 -17.90 -0.13 -18.21
C GLN A 263 -17.31 -0.46 -19.59
N THR A 264 -16.84 0.55 -20.31
CA THR A 264 -16.16 0.37 -21.59
C THR A 264 -14.88 -0.45 -21.41
N LEU A 265 -14.05 -0.13 -20.41
CA LEU A 265 -12.84 -0.89 -20.10
C LEU A 265 -13.14 -2.33 -19.65
N VAL A 266 -14.23 -2.54 -18.89
CA VAL A 266 -14.71 -3.87 -18.50
C VAL A 266 -15.09 -4.70 -19.73
N GLN A 267 -15.84 -4.13 -20.68
CA GLN A 267 -16.22 -4.81 -21.92
C GLN A 267 -15.00 -5.17 -22.77
N ILE A 268 -14.01 -4.28 -22.84
CA ILE A 268 -12.74 -4.56 -23.54
C ILE A 268 -12.04 -5.75 -22.89
N ARG A 269 -11.90 -5.76 -21.56
CA ARG A 269 -11.30 -6.88 -20.82
C ARG A 269 -12.03 -8.18 -21.11
N GLU A 270 -13.35 -8.20 -21.01
CA GLU A 270 -14.17 -9.41 -21.22
C GLU A 270 -14.05 -9.93 -22.65
N THR A 271 -14.01 -9.02 -23.63
CA THR A 271 -13.79 -9.38 -25.03
C THR A 271 -12.42 -10.03 -25.22
N ILE A 272 -11.36 -9.45 -24.66
CA ILE A 272 -10.01 -10.04 -24.72
C ILE A 272 -9.97 -11.41 -24.05
N GLN A 273 -10.59 -11.55 -22.88
CA GLN A 273 -10.68 -12.83 -22.17
C GLN A 273 -11.42 -13.89 -22.99
N SER A 274 -12.54 -13.53 -23.61
CA SER A 274 -13.31 -14.42 -24.49
C SER A 274 -12.49 -14.89 -25.70
N VAL A 275 -11.77 -13.98 -26.36
CA VAL A 275 -10.89 -14.32 -27.48
C VAL A 275 -9.76 -15.25 -27.04
N LEU A 276 -9.13 -14.99 -25.90
CA LEU A 276 -8.07 -15.86 -25.36
C LEU A 276 -8.60 -17.26 -25.04
N GLN A 277 -9.78 -17.37 -24.43
CA GLN A 277 -10.42 -18.66 -24.14
C GLN A 277 -10.78 -19.40 -25.44
N PHE A 278 -11.29 -18.69 -26.45
CA PHE A 278 -11.58 -19.30 -27.75
C PHE A 278 -10.32 -19.89 -28.39
N VAL A 279 -9.20 -19.15 -28.41
CA VAL A 279 -7.92 -19.63 -28.96
C VAL A 279 -7.42 -20.85 -28.17
N GLN A 280 -7.50 -20.83 -26.84
CA GLN A 280 -7.09 -21.95 -25.99
C GLN A 280 -7.94 -23.20 -26.20
N ASN A 281 -9.25 -23.04 -26.47
CA ASN A 281 -10.16 -24.17 -26.72
C ASN A 281 -10.08 -24.69 -28.18
N ALA A 282 -9.52 -23.90 -29.09
CA ALA A 282 -9.34 -24.25 -30.50
C ALA A 282 -7.94 -24.83 -30.81
N SER A 283 -7.05 -24.89 -29.82
CA SER A 283 -5.71 -25.50 -29.89
C SER A 283 -5.67 -26.86 -29.17
#